data_AF-A0A367JV96-F1
#
_entry.id   AF-A0A367JV96-F1
#
_cell.length_a   1.000
_cell.length_b   1.000
_cell.length_c   1.000
_cell.angle_alpha   90.00
_cell.angle_beta   90.00
_cell.angle_gamma   90.00
#
_symmetry.space_group_name_H-M   'P 1'
#
loop_
_entity.id
_entity.type
_entity.pdbx_description
1 polymer ?
#
loop_
_entity_poly.entity_id
_entity_poly.type
_entity_poly.pdbx_seq_one_letter_code
_entity_poly.pdbx_strand_id
1 'polypeptide(L)'
;STSHGVTNFLTRRHSTGDGNLSNTFILPSYPPSTPGHDCREFNAPEGTYSLAHSIFISSLQPLYTVGTSASLVSIKYKESTTNLQRYEAHPGAMNFRRMFSSSSSNSNGHNIHSTSNNIDSDDEQHVFGTTPSSSSSSCNNNHTSKHHIMPIPEDETSSTTKLSFLSRNHSRQHHSRKPKTSITKTNSSFVQKIITNDQLAKILMSRTSDDTNLFYNCGTSFIWMDASGNPKEPLSRTVFTRACPTSHDVNLLTRAADQLDLIIGFTSGDIIWFDPLCNKYGRINKGGIMNSTSITMIKWLQGYDNLFMASFQDGSIMIFDKDKEDELFHPDPVPNVKDKKLFKISKHPSKIASKCNPVSHWKLSYQSITAFAFSPDCQHVAIVGLDGLLRIVNILHESLNDVYESYYGGLFCVAWSPDGRYIITGGQDDLVTIWAFKEQRIIARCQGHHSWVRGVAFDPWRCDEKVYRFASVGEDAKLILWDFSVSALHKPKTKAGNRNRGTSVSSVNSPPLSSILATIQDKGPVIHPVLSKTEVAFLQPTVIRTIHSDPCVGIYFREDAIVTTDKRGRINIWQRPRQ
;
A
#
# COMPACT_ATOMS: atom_id res chain seq x y z
N SER A 1 -47.04 -14.24 7.17
CA SER A 1 -46.48 -13.89 8.49
C SER A 1 -45.01 -14.32 8.50
N THR A 2 -44.00 -13.44 8.64
CA THR A 2 -43.69 -12.50 9.75
C THR A 2 -43.37 -13.24 11.06
N SER A 3 -42.21 -13.02 11.71
CA SER A 3 -41.08 -12.12 11.38
C SER A 3 -39.87 -12.39 12.30
N HIS A 4 -38.75 -11.70 12.01
CA HIS A 4 -37.48 -11.60 12.78
C HIS A 4 -36.48 -12.77 12.56
N GLY A 5 -35.17 -12.54 12.68
CA GLY A 5 -34.46 -11.29 13.01
C GLY A 5 -33.40 -10.89 11.99
N VAL A 6 -33.47 -9.65 11.48
CA VAL A 6 -32.36 -9.00 10.77
C VAL A 6 -31.61 -8.13 11.79
N THR A 7 -30.37 -8.48 12.09
CA THR A 7 -29.49 -7.73 13.01
C THR A 7 -28.93 -6.48 12.32
N ASN A 8 -29.71 -5.40 12.33
CA ASN A 8 -29.31 -4.09 11.83
C ASN A 8 -28.10 -3.53 12.61
N PHE A 9 -26.89 -3.75 12.11
CA PHE A 9 -25.66 -3.07 12.55
C PHE A 9 -25.65 -1.60 12.10
N LEU A 10 -26.55 -0.80 12.65
CA LEU A 10 -26.63 0.64 12.42
C LEU A 10 -25.48 1.38 13.11
N THR A 11 -24.61 1.99 12.31
CA THR A 11 -23.69 3.05 12.76
C THR A 11 -24.50 4.27 13.21
N ARG A 12 -24.82 4.32 14.52
CA ARG A 12 -25.60 5.43 15.09
C ARG A 12 -24.80 6.73 14.98
N ARG A 13 -25.41 7.76 14.38
CA ARG A 13 -24.81 9.10 14.22
C ARG A 13 -24.44 9.67 15.59
N HIS A 14 -23.24 10.23 15.71
CA HIS A 14 -22.94 11.17 16.80
C HIS A 14 -23.66 12.50 16.52
N SER A 15 -24.52 12.91 17.44
CA SER A 15 -24.95 14.31 17.60
C SER A 15 -24.26 14.86 18.85
N THR A 16 -23.65 16.04 18.73
CA THR A 16 -23.02 16.74 19.86
C THR A 16 -24.08 17.21 20.86
N GLY A 17 -23.81 16.98 22.15
CA GLY A 17 -24.57 17.53 23.28
C GLY A 17 -23.76 17.36 24.54
N ASP A 18 -23.52 18.46 25.27
CA ASP A 18 -22.62 18.46 26.42
C ASP A 18 -23.21 17.73 27.63
N GLY A 19 -22.34 17.03 28.37
CA GLY A 19 -22.72 16.29 29.57
C GLY A 19 -21.54 15.54 30.17
N ASN A 20 -20.97 16.06 31.25
CA ASN A 20 -19.94 15.39 32.03
C ASN A 20 -20.48 14.09 32.65
N LEU A 21 -20.04 12.93 32.16
CA LEU A 21 -20.16 11.64 32.85
C LEU A 21 -19.03 10.70 32.41
N SER A 22 -18.59 9.84 33.33
CA SER A 22 -17.41 8.98 33.16
C SER A 22 -17.71 7.78 32.25
N ASN A 23 -17.55 7.97 30.93
CA ASN A 23 -17.72 6.91 29.94
C ASN A 23 -16.59 5.87 29.99
N THR A 24 -16.76 4.86 30.84
CA THR A 24 -16.09 3.57 30.69
C THR A 24 -16.54 2.94 29.37
N PHE A 25 -15.69 2.96 28.34
CA PHE A 25 -16.01 2.37 27.04
C PHE A 25 -16.13 0.84 27.15
N ILE A 26 -17.34 0.36 27.43
CA ILE A 26 -17.70 -1.04 27.27
C ILE A 26 -17.64 -1.35 25.77
N LEU A 27 -16.63 -2.12 25.36
CA LEU A 27 -16.55 -2.65 24.00
C LEU A 27 -17.81 -3.48 23.71
N PRO A 28 -18.41 -3.37 22.51
CA PRO A 28 -19.55 -4.20 22.16
C PRO A 28 -19.16 -5.68 22.28
N SER A 29 -20.07 -6.49 22.82
CA SER A 29 -19.85 -7.93 22.97
C SER A 29 -19.53 -8.56 21.62
N TYR A 30 -18.53 -9.45 21.61
CA TYR A 30 -18.19 -10.23 20.42
C TYR A 30 -19.45 -10.94 19.91
N PRO A 31 -19.72 -10.95 18.58
CA PRO A 31 -20.80 -11.76 18.05
C PRO A 31 -20.54 -13.23 18.37
N PRO A 32 -21.59 -14.06 18.57
CA PRO A 32 -21.41 -15.47 18.89
C PRO A 32 -20.78 -16.20 17.71
N SER A 33 -19.48 -16.49 17.82
CA SER A 33 -18.72 -17.30 16.87
C SER A 33 -19.40 -18.65 16.65
N THR A 34 -19.65 -19.04 15.41
CA THR A 34 -20.48 -20.21 15.04
C THR A 34 -19.98 -21.49 15.75
N PRO A 35 -20.68 -22.01 16.77
CA PRO A 35 -20.15 -23.10 17.59
C PRO A 35 -19.97 -24.38 16.78
N GLY A 36 -18.82 -25.04 16.92
CA GLY A 36 -18.51 -26.29 16.22
C GLY A 36 -18.13 -26.15 14.74
N HIS A 37 -18.01 -24.94 14.18
CA HIS A 37 -17.52 -24.75 12.81
C HIS A 37 -16.01 -25.01 12.71
N ASP A 38 -15.63 -26.22 12.30
CA ASP A 38 -14.24 -26.64 12.07
C ASP A 38 -14.04 -27.06 10.60
N CYS A 39 -13.63 -26.10 9.76
CA CYS A 39 -13.37 -26.31 8.34
C CYS A 39 -11.91 -26.74 8.13
N ARG A 40 -11.69 -27.99 7.71
CA ARG A 40 -10.35 -28.59 7.56
C ARG A 40 -9.84 -28.64 6.12
N GLU A 41 -10.72 -28.54 5.14
CA GLU A 41 -10.37 -28.57 3.73
C GLU A 41 -11.45 -27.91 2.86
N PHE A 42 -11.09 -27.56 1.63
CA PHE A 42 -12.06 -27.22 0.59
C PHE A 42 -11.60 -27.62 -0.81
N ASN A 43 -12.57 -28.00 -1.65
CA ASN A 43 -12.31 -28.40 -3.03
C ASN A 43 -12.50 -27.22 -3.99
N ALA A 44 -11.54 -27.08 -4.92
CA ALA A 44 -11.55 -26.20 -6.08
C ALA A 44 -11.32 -27.04 -7.36
N PRO A 45 -11.42 -26.48 -8.58
CA PRO A 45 -11.27 -27.27 -9.82
C PRO A 45 -9.91 -27.96 -9.98
N GLU A 46 -8.85 -27.41 -9.38
CA GLU A 46 -7.50 -28.01 -9.32
C GLU A 46 -7.30 -29.01 -8.17
N GLY A 47 -8.32 -29.31 -7.35
CA GLY A 47 -8.24 -30.24 -6.23
C GLY A 47 -8.47 -29.62 -4.85
N THR A 48 -8.03 -30.34 -3.82
CA THR A 48 -8.31 -30.05 -2.41
C THR A 48 -7.24 -29.18 -1.75
N TYR A 49 -7.65 -28.04 -1.20
CA TYR A 49 -6.87 -27.23 -0.29
C TYR A 49 -7.07 -27.75 1.14
N SER A 50 -6.00 -27.99 1.89
CA SER A 50 -6.06 -28.55 3.26
C SER A 50 -5.53 -27.57 4.29
N LEU A 51 -6.14 -27.51 5.47
CA LEU A 51 -5.72 -26.64 6.58
C LEU A 51 -4.44 -27.19 7.23
N ALA A 52 -3.29 -26.70 6.78
CA ALA A 52 -1.99 -27.08 7.32
C ALA A 52 -1.79 -26.52 8.74
N HIS A 53 -2.13 -25.26 8.97
CA HIS A 53 -1.97 -24.59 10.27
C HIS A 53 -3.14 -23.64 10.58
N SER A 54 -3.57 -23.61 11.84
CA SER A 54 -4.51 -22.63 12.41
C SER A 54 -3.83 -21.98 13.62
N ILE A 55 -3.23 -20.81 13.43
CA ILE A 55 -2.56 -20.05 14.49
C ILE A 55 -3.62 -19.24 15.25
N PHE A 56 -3.71 -19.44 16.56
CA PHE A 56 -4.61 -18.66 17.42
C PHE A 56 -4.04 -18.59 18.85
N ILE A 57 -3.95 -17.38 19.42
CA ILE A 57 -3.47 -17.16 20.80
C ILE A 57 -4.65 -16.66 21.64
N SER A 58 -5.30 -17.59 22.33
CA SER A 58 -6.55 -17.37 23.08
C SER A 58 -6.47 -16.35 24.22
N SER A 59 -5.27 -15.98 24.67
CA SER A 59 -5.05 -14.95 25.71
C SER A 59 -4.97 -13.52 25.16
N LEU A 60 -4.99 -13.31 23.84
CA LEU A 60 -5.04 -11.98 23.24
C LEU A 60 -6.48 -11.48 23.14
N GLN A 61 -6.68 -10.16 23.31
CA GLN A 61 -7.96 -9.49 23.18
C GLN A 61 -7.99 -8.65 21.89
N PRO A 62 -8.60 -9.14 20.79
CA PRO A 62 -8.59 -8.47 19.50
C PRO A 62 -9.46 -7.20 19.48
N LEU A 63 -8.99 -6.16 18.78
CA LEU A 63 -9.79 -4.96 18.54
C LEU A 63 -10.67 -5.16 17.30
N TYR A 64 -11.93 -5.58 17.52
CA TYR A 64 -12.87 -6.04 16.49
C TYR A 64 -13.15 -5.03 15.34
N THR A 65 -13.01 -3.73 15.58
CA THR A 65 -13.13 -2.68 14.55
C THR A 65 -11.99 -2.69 13.53
N VAL A 66 -10.79 -3.12 13.97
CA VAL A 66 -9.59 -3.25 13.16
C VAL A 66 -9.50 -4.66 12.56
N GLY A 67 -9.68 -5.69 13.38
CA GLY A 67 -9.38 -7.08 13.04
C GLY A 67 -7.86 -7.36 13.02
N THR A 68 -7.47 -8.43 12.32
CA THR A 68 -6.07 -8.87 12.22
C THR A 68 -5.59 -8.86 10.76
N SER A 69 -4.60 -8.02 10.48
CA SER A 69 -3.78 -8.03 9.28
C SER A 69 -2.60 -8.99 9.47
N ALA A 70 -2.14 -9.61 8.38
CA ALA A 70 -0.93 -10.41 8.33
C ALA A 70 0.03 -9.90 7.23
N SER A 71 1.32 -10.07 7.46
CA SER A 71 2.38 -9.94 6.46
C SER A 71 3.24 -11.20 6.52
N LEU A 72 3.47 -11.84 5.38
CA LEU A 72 4.31 -13.04 5.28
C LEU A 72 5.53 -12.74 4.40
N VAL A 73 6.72 -13.11 4.89
CA VAL A 73 8.00 -12.75 4.26
C VAL A 73 9.04 -13.85 4.47
N SER A 74 9.31 -14.61 3.42
CA SER A 74 10.42 -15.57 3.37
C SER A 74 11.74 -14.84 3.23
N ILE A 75 12.75 -15.23 4.00
CA ILE A 75 14.12 -14.71 3.90
C ILE A 75 15.02 -15.84 3.39
N LYS A 76 15.80 -15.58 2.33
CA LYS A 76 16.82 -16.51 1.87
C LYS A 76 18.07 -16.36 2.72
N TYR A 77 18.49 -17.43 3.39
CA TYR A 77 19.65 -17.40 4.30
C TYR A 77 20.95 -17.96 3.70
N LYS A 78 20.91 -18.53 2.48
CA LYS A 78 22.06 -19.23 1.85
C LYS A 78 22.27 -18.93 0.36
N GLU A 79 22.42 -17.65 0.02
CA GLU A 79 23.20 -17.27 -1.17
C GLU A 79 24.53 -16.68 -0.68
N SER A 80 25.65 -17.04 -1.34
CA SER A 80 27.00 -16.73 -0.85
C SER A 80 27.25 -15.21 -0.73
N THR A 81 28.13 -14.80 0.18
CA THR A 81 28.33 -13.40 0.65
C THR A 81 28.66 -12.37 -0.44
N THR A 82 28.96 -12.80 -1.67
CA THR A 82 29.17 -11.97 -2.86
C THR A 82 27.89 -11.67 -3.65
N ASN A 83 26.84 -12.48 -3.51
CA ASN A 83 25.59 -12.42 -4.28
C ASN A 83 24.37 -12.69 -3.37
N LEU A 84 24.17 -11.88 -2.33
CA LEU A 84 22.84 -11.76 -1.74
C LEU A 84 21.92 -11.06 -2.75
N GLN A 85 20.99 -11.79 -3.38
CA GLN A 85 19.91 -11.15 -4.16
C GLN A 85 18.99 -10.35 -3.22
N ARG A 86 19.36 -9.09 -2.98
CA ARG A 86 18.39 -8.06 -2.58
C ARG A 86 17.28 -8.09 -3.63
N TYR A 87 16.02 -8.03 -3.18
CA TYR A 87 14.87 -8.09 -4.06
C TYR A 87 15.02 -7.02 -5.16
N GLU A 88 15.20 -7.45 -6.41
CA GLU A 88 15.25 -6.49 -7.51
C GLU A 88 13.89 -5.82 -7.61
N ALA A 89 13.89 -4.50 -7.48
CA ALA A 89 12.69 -3.72 -7.67
C ALA A 89 12.13 -4.05 -9.08
N HIS A 90 10.82 -4.22 -9.17
CA HIS A 90 10.14 -4.60 -10.42
C HIS A 90 10.60 -3.72 -11.60
N PRO A 91 10.64 -4.17 -12.87
CA PRO A 91 11.17 -3.38 -13.97
C PRO A 91 10.53 -1.97 -14.12
N GLY A 92 9.27 -1.82 -13.73
CA GLY A 92 8.61 -0.52 -13.51
C GLY A 92 9.32 0.31 -12.43
N ALA A 93 9.46 -0.23 -11.21
CA ALA A 93 10.15 0.38 -10.07
C ALA A 93 11.63 0.75 -10.34
N MET A 94 12.37 -0.05 -11.11
CA MET A 94 13.75 0.29 -11.55
C MET A 94 13.79 1.58 -12.38
N ASN A 95 12.82 1.75 -13.29
CA ASN A 95 12.68 2.98 -14.07
C ASN A 95 12.09 4.13 -13.23
N PHE A 96 11.16 3.83 -12.32
CA PHE A 96 10.53 4.77 -11.38
C PHE A 96 11.56 5.45 -10.46
N ARG A 97 12.47 4.66 -9.86
CA ARG A 97 13.61 5.16 -9.07
C ARG A 97 14.53 6.07 -9.91
N ARG A 98 14.63 5.81 -11.21
CA ARG A 98 15.39 6.64 -12.17
C ARG A 98 14.66 7.94 -12.51
N MET A 99 13.34 7.92 -12.69
CA MET A 99 12.52 9.12 -12.98
C MET A 99 12.57 10.16 -11.86
N PHE A 100 12.53 9.74 -10.59
CA PHE A 100 12.77 10.61 -9.43
C PHE A 100 14.25 10.98 -9.21
N SER A 101 15.14 10.71 -10.17
CA SER A 101 16.54 11.14 -10.16
C SER A 101 16.96 11.94 -11.41
N SER A 102 16.13 11.93 -12.46
CA SER A 102 16.52 12.39 -13.81
C SER A 102 16.00 13.80 -14.15
N SER A 103 16.64 14.84 -13.60
CA SER A 103 16.47 16.22 -14.09
C SER A 103 17.74 17.07 -13.91
N SER A 104 18.84 16.63 -14.53
CA SER A 104 20.10 17.40 -14.65
C SER A 104 20.87 17.02 -15.92
N SER A 105 20.40 17.48 -17.08
CA SER A 105 21.14 17.44 -18.35
C SER A 105 20.99 18.79 -19.06
N ASN A 106 21.75 19.78 -18.60
CA ASN A 106 21.73 21.12 -19.18
C ASN A 106 22.64 21.12 -20.43
N SER A 107 22.04 21.15 -21.61
CA SER A 107 22.75 21.17 -22.88
C SER A 107 23.30 22.56 -23.20
N ASN A 108 24.60 22.78 -22.95
CA ASN A 108 25.32 23.84 -23.66
C ASN A 108 25.60 23.33 -25.08
N GLY A 109 24.87 23.85 -26.06
CA GLY A 109 24.96 23.40 -27.44
C GLY A 109 26.16 23.97 -28.19
N HIS A 110 26.82 23.12 -28.97
CA HIS A 110 27.59 23.53 -30.14
C HIS A 110 27.14 22.72 -31.35
N ASN A 111 27.13 23.37 -32.51
CA ASN A 111 26.62 22.78 -33.75
C ASN A 111 27.53 21.64 -34.21
N ILE A 112 26.93 20.51 -34.61
CA ILE A 112 27.60 19.52 -35.45
C ILE A 112 26.86 19.50 -36.79
N HIS A 113 27.55 19.99 -37.82
CA HIS A 113 27.14 19.79 -39.20
C HIS A 113 27.31 18.31 -39.55
N SER A 114 26.40 17.76 -40.36
CA SER A 114 26.45 16.35 -40.77
C SER A 114 27.67 16.04 -41.67
N THR A 115 28.52 15.11 -41.24
CA THR A 115 29.42 14.33 -42.10
C THR A 115 29.65 12.94 -41.49
N SER A 116 30.13 12.00 -42.29
CA SER A 116 30.18 10.57 -41.99
C SER A 116 31.59 9.97 -42.07
N ASN A 117 31.68 8.68 -41.70
CA ASN A 117 32.72 7.69 -42.00
C ASN A 117 33.79 7.43 -40.92
N ASN A 118 34.08 6.12 -40.77
CA ASN A 118 35.38 5.46 -40.49
C ASN A 118 36.09 5.75 -39.15
N ILE A 119 36.43 4.75 -38.31
CA ILE A 119 37.29 3.54 -38.45
C ILE A 119 38.76 3.86 -38.10
N ASP A 120 39.33 3.01 -37.24
CA ASP A 120 40.75 2.92 -36.80
C ASP A 120 41.36 4.14 -36.05
N SER A 121 42.47 4.03 -35.31
CA SER A 121 42.94 2.95 -34.39
C SER A 121 44.05 3.52 -33.48
N ASP A 122 44.44 2.75 -32.45
CA ASP A 122 45.75 2.70 -31.75
C ASP A 122 46.41 3.93 -31.07
N ASP A 123 47.06 3.65 -29.92
CA ASP A 123 48.40 4.11 -29.46
C ASP A 123 48.77 5.64 -29.33
N GLU A 124 49.68 6.09 -28.45
CA GLU A 124 50.50 5.45 -27.41
C GLU A 124 50.98 6.46 -26.32
N GLN A 125 51.67 5.97 -25.26
CA GLN A 125 52.71 6.63 -24.42
C GLN A 125 52.37 7.95 -23.64
N HIS A 126 52.49 7.98 -22.29
CA HIS A 126 53.69 8.34 -21.49
C HIS A 126 54.22 9.78 -21.75
N VAL A 127 54.46 10.66 -20.74
CA VAL A 127 55.58 10.63 -19.75
C VAL A 127 55.34 11.62 -18.56
N PHE A 128 55.94 11.33 -17.39
CA PHE A 128 56.25 12.15 -16.19
C PHE A 128 56.03 13.69 -16.23
N GLY A 129 55.43 14.33 -15.22
CA GLY A 129 56.06 14.75 -13.94
C GLY A 129 55.75 16.25 -13.66
N THR A 130 55.98 16.91 -12.52
CA THR A 130 56.56 16.58 -11.19
C THR A 130 55.90 17.45 -10.08
N THR A 131 56.05 17.07 -8.81
CA THR A 131 55.80 17.91 -7.59
C THR A 131 56.83 19.05 -7.45
N PRO A 132 56.71 20.06 -6.53
CA PRO A 132 55.86 20.20 -5.32
C PRO A 132 55.09 21.57 -5.31
N SER A 133 54.76 22.36 -4.26
CA SER A 133 55.03 22.35 -2.79
C SER A 133 54.05 23.22 -1.95
N SER A 134 53.89 22.85 -0.66
CA SER A 134 53.84 23.69 0.56
C SER A 134 52.97 24.98 0.70
N SER A 135 52.13 25.00 1.78
CA SER A 135 51.92 26.09 2.77
C SER A 135 51.49 27.53 2.35
N SER A 136 50.71 28.30 3.12
CA SER A 136 49.91 28.06 4.35
C SER A 136 49.01 29.28 4.68
N SER A 137 48.18 29.14 5.73
CA SER A 137 47.82 30.18 6.71
C SER A 137 47.15 31.50 6.28
N SER A 138 45.86 31.60 6.63
CA SER A 138 45.30 32.61 7.56
C SER A 138 44.95 34.05 7.10
N CYS A 139 43.64 34.32 7.22
CA CYS A 139 42.99 35.36 8.06
C CYS A 139 42.60 36.76 7.51
N ASN A 140 41.55 37.27 8.17
CA ASN A 140 41.11 38.66 8.37
C ASN A 140 40.47 39.48 7.22
N ASN A 141 39.13 39.50 7.26
CA ASN A 141 38.28 40.69 7.42
C ASN A 141 38.77 42.06 6.91
N ASN A 142 37.92 42.74 6.13
CA ASN A 142 37.46 44.08 6.49
C ASN A 142 36.11 44.49 5.85
N HIS A 143 35.40 45.36 6.57
CA HIS A 143 34.56 46.52 6.19
C HIS A 143 34.33 46.87 4.67
N THR A 144 33.22 47.49 4.22
CA THR A 144 32.07 48.16 4.92
C THR A 144 30.87 48.49 4.00
N SER A 145 29.71 48.73 4.63
CA SER A 145 28.68 49.76 4.31
C SER A 145 27.87 49.79 3.00
N LYS A 146 26.53 49.64 3.18
CA LYS A 146 25.43 50.52 2.72
C LYS A 146 25.35 50.97 1.24
N HIS A 147 24.18 50.78 0.62
CA HIS A 147 23.15 51.84 0.52
C HIS A 147 21.75 51.28 0.15
N HIS A 148 20.69 52.08 0.31
CA HIS A 148 19.29 51.76 -0.03
C HIS A 148 18.97 52.00 -1.52
N ILE A 149 17.92 51.35 -2.04
CA ILE A 149 16.67 51.99 -2.57
C ILE A 149 15.64 50.89 -2.95
N MET A 150 14.35 51.23 -2.89
CA MET A 150 13.20 50.48 -3.44
C MET A 150 12.45 51.42 -4.40
N PRO A 151 11.85 50.90 -5.48
CA PRO A 151 10.40 51.00 -5.58
C PRO A 151 9.68 49.76 -6.18
N ILE A 152 8.34 49.88 -6.16
CA ILE A 152 7.22 48.99 -6.53
C ILE A 152 6.40 49.80 -7.60
N PRO A 153 5.54 49.26 -8.51
CA PRO A 153 4.80 47.98 -8.52
C PRO A 153 4.74 47.18 -9.87
N GLU A 154 3.95 46.10 -9.81
CA GLU A 154 2.89 45.67 -10.77
C GLU A 154 3.09 44.60 -11.87
N ASP A 155 2.12 43.67 -11.83
CA ASP A 155 1.47 42.86 -12.85
C ASP A 155 2.04 41.56 -13.45
N GLU A 156 1.09 40.80 -14.04
CA GLU A 156 1.02 39.35 -13.97
C GLU A 156 1.76 38.60 -15.09
N THR A 157 2.21 37.39 -14.79
CA THR A 157 1.94 36.22 -15.67
C THR A 157 2.10 34.92 -14.91
N SER A 158 1.34 33.89 -15.30
CA SER A 158 1.33 32.59 -14.64
C SER A 158 2.61 31.79 -14.91
N SER A 159 3.18 31.18 -13.87
CA SER A 159 4.31 30.25 -13.99
C SER A 159 4.06 28.96 -13.21
N THR A 160 4.15 27.82 -13.91
CA THR A 160 3.93 26.50 -13.33
C THR A 160 5.16 26.04 -12.54
N THR A 161 5.02 25.91 -11.22
CA THR A 161 6.12 25.60 -10.29
C THR A 161 6.59 24.16 -10.39
N LYS A 162 7.51 23.90 -11.33
CA LYS A 162 8.26 22.63 -11.41
C LYS A 162 9.16 22.48 -10.18
N LEU A 163 9.12 21.33 -9.51
CA LEU A 163 9.84 21.04 -8.28
C LEU A 163 11.37 20.93 -8.51
N SER A 164 12.14 21.75 -7.81
CA SER A 164 13.61 21.84 -7.94
C SER A 164 14.34 21.26 -6.71
N PHE A 165 14.57 19.95 -6.70
CA PHE A 165 15.38 19.30 -5.64
C PHE A 165 16.31 18.17 -6.12
N LEU A 166 16.46 17.95 -7.43
CA LEU A 166 17.21 16.81 -7.99
C LEU A 166 18.54 17.24 -8.65
N SER A 167 19.54 17.57 -7.82
CA SER A 167 20.94 17.59 -8.29
C SER A 167 21.96 17.47 -7.17
N ARG A 168 22.41 16.23 -6.89
CA ARG A 168 23.75 15.93 -6.34
C ARG A 168 24.11 14.45 -6.47
N ASN A 169 25.25 14.17 -7.09
CA ASN A 169 25.75 12.81 -7.32
C ASN A 169 26.12 12.11 -6.00
N HIS A 170 25.59 10.91 -5.77
CA HIS A 170 26.14 9.98 -4.78
C HIS A 170 26.18 8.53 -5.32
N SER A 171 27.29 8.22 -5.99
CA SER A 171 27.84 6.86 -6.11
C SER A 171 28.42 6.36 -4.77
N ARG A 172 27.71 6.60 -3.66
CA ARG A 172 28.05 6.09 -2.34
C ARG A 172 27.24 4.83 -2.07
N GLN A 173 27.90 3.79 -1.56
CA GLN A 173 27.23 2.65 -0.95
C GLN A 173 26.38 3.16 0.22
N HIS A 174 25.08 3.29 0.02
CA HIS A 174 24.15 3.65 1.09
C HIS A 174 24.05 2.47 2.07
N HIS A 175 24.84 2.51 3.14
CA HIS A 175 24.49 1.82 4.37
C HIS A 175 23.15 2.39 4.83
N SER A 176 22.08 1.59 4.72
CA SER A 176 20.76 2.05 5.14
C SER A 176 20.79 2.37 6.64
N ARG A 177 20.18 3.49 7.03
CA ARG A 177 20.05 3.85 8.45
C ARG A 177 19.23 2.73 9.10
N LYS A 178 19.78 2.06 10.10
CA LYS A 178 19.02 1.15 10.97
C LYS A 178 18.41 1.95 12.14
N PRO A 179 17.26 1.54 12.69
CA PRO A 179 16.67 2.22 13.84
C PRO A 179 17.62 2.16 15.05
N LYS A 180 17.63 3.21 15.88
CA LYS A 180 18.63 3.39 16.95
C LYS A 180 18.16 2.95 18.34
N THR A 181 16.88 3.14 18.67
CA THR A 181 16.36 2.91 20.02
C THR A 181 16.10 1.42 20.24
N SER A 182 16.72 0.81 21.25
CA SER A 182 16.41 -0.58 21.64
C SER A 182 15.00 -0.69 22.20
N ILE A 183 14.23 -1.69 21.74
CA ILE A 183 12.88 -1.96 22.26
C ILE A 183 12.90 -2.80 23.54
N THR A 184 13.97 -3.56 23.80
CA THR A 184 14.14 -4.38 25.01
C THR A 184 14.59 -3.56 26.23
N LYS A 185 15.20 -2.38 26.02
CA LYS A 185 15.66 -1.45 27.07
C LYS A 185 14.92 -0.12 27.06
N THR A 186 13.68 -0.09 26.56
CA THR A 186 12.96 1.18 26.34
C THR A 186 12.21 1.66 27.59
N ASN A 187 12.44 2.92 27.97
CA ASN A 187 11.63 3.64 28.97
C ASN A 187 10.43 4.35 28.30
N SER A 188 9.92 3.82 27.19
CA SER A 188 8.88 4.48 26.40
C SER A 188 7.49 4.24 26.97
N SER A 189 6.72 5.31 27.17
CA SER A 189 5.30 5.24 27.55
C SER A 189 4.39 4.53 26.53
N PHE A 190 4.87 4.27 25.31
CA PHE A 190 4.09 3.71 24.21
C PHE A 190 4.27 2.20 24.03
N VAL A 191 5.48 1.68 24.27
CA VAL A 191 5.79 0.24 24.25
C VAL A 191 5.77 -0.25 25.69
N GLN A 192 4.81 -1.09 26.05
CA GLN A 192 4.66 -1.59 27.42
C GLN A 192 5.72 -2.64 27.74
N LYS A 193 5.97 -3.57 26.80
CA LYS A 193 7.02 -4.60 26.87
C LYS A 193 7.23 -5.29 25.54
N ILE A 194 8.36 -5.99 25.40
CA ILE A 194 8.55 -7.04 24.40
C ILE A 194 8.80 -8.37 25.13
N ILE A 195 8.30 -9.46 24.55
CA ILE A 195 8.57 -10.84 24.97
C ILE A 195 9.24 -11.52 23.77
N THR A 196 10.51 -11.91 23.91
CA THR A 196 11.27 -12.67 22.89
C THR A 196 11.37 -14.14 23.30
N ASN A 197 11.42 -15.05 22.34
CA ASN A 197 11.71 -16.45 22.63
C ASN A 197 13.18 -16.60 23.09
N ASP A 198 13.44 -17.33 24.18
CA ASP A 198 14.80 -17.49 24.74
C ASP A 198 15.77 -18.19 23.78
N GLN A 199 15.26 -18.99 22.84
CA GLN A 199 16.06 -19.66 21.82
C GLN A 199 16.12 -18.87 20.49
N LEU A 200 15.56 -17.66 20.40
CA LEU A 200 15.45 -16.87 19.17
C LEU A 200 16.78 -16.77 18.40
N ALA A 201 17.89 -16.51 19.10
CA ALA A 201 19.21 -16.45 18.46
C ALA A 201 19.62 -17.79 17.82
N LYS A 202 19.38 -18.92 18.51
CA LYS A 202 19.66 -20.26 17.97
C LYS A 202 18.74 -20.60 16.80
N ILE A 203 17.46 -20.26 16.90
CA ILE A 203 16.49 -20.44 15.82
C ILE A 203 16.98 -19.70 14.56
N LEU A 204 17.28 -18.40 14.68
CA LEU A 204 17.78 -17.59 13.57
C LEU A 204 19.11 -18.09 12.99
N MET A 205 20.03 -18.57 13.83
CA MET A 205 21.30 -19.19 13.38
C MET A 205 21.13 -20.58 12.75
N SER A 206 20.05 -21.30 13.08
CA SER A 206 19.74 -22.62 12.52
C SER A 206 19.01 -22.56 11.17
N ARG A 207 18.58 -21.36 10.73
CA ARG A 207 17.87 -21.19 9.46
C ARG A 207 18.79 -21.46 8.28
N THR A 208 18.45 -22.49 7.51
CA THR A 208 19.24 -22.93 6.35
C THR A 208 18.45 -22.96 5.05
N SER A 209 17.17 -22.57 5.09
CA SER A 209 16.14 -22.67 4.06
C SER A 209 15.41 -21.33 3.90
N ASP A 210 14.44 -21.27 2.98
CA ASP A 210 13.61 -20.08 2.70
C ASP A 210 12.49 -19.92 3.76
N ASP A 211 12.89 -19.84 5.03
CA ASP A 211 12.01 -19.79 6.19
C ASP A 211 11.06 -18.58 6.14
N THR A 212 9.75 -18.83 6.28
CA THR A 212 8.74 -17.76 6.19
C THR A 212 8.46 -17.15 7.54
N ASN A 213 8.71 -15.86 7.67
CA ASN A 213 8.29 -15.07 8.83
C ASN A 213 6.84 -14.60 8.64
N LEU A 214 6.02 -14.70 9.69
CA LEU A 214 4.67 -14.15 9.74
C LEU A 214 4.62 -13.05 10.81
N PHE A 215 4.18 -11.87 10.42
CA PHE A 215 3.94 -10.72 11.30
C PHE A 215 2.47 -10.36 11.31
N TYR A 216 1.86 -10.24 12.50
CA TYR A 216 0.44 -9.90 12.61
C TYR A 216 0.11 -9.07 13.85
N ASN A 217 -1.00 -8.34 13.80
CA ASN A 217 -1.55 -7.56 14.91
C ASN A 217 -2.75 -8.27 15.56
N CYS A 218 -2.87 -8.19 16.88
CA CYS A 218 -4.07 -8.60 17.60
C CYS A 218 -4.21 -7.77 18.89
N GLY A 219 -5.20 -6.88 18.91
CA GLY A 219 -5.41 -5.95 20.03
C GLY A 219 -4.23 -5.00 20.20
N THR A 220 -3.72 -4.88 21.42
CA THR A 220 -2.51 -4.11 21.76
C THR A 220 -1.20 -4.86 21.46
N SER A 221 -1.24 -6.04 20.83
CA SER A 221 -0.05 -6.85 20.53
C SER A 221 0.30 -6.86 19.05
N PHE A 222 1.61 -6.83 18.77
CA PHE A 222 2.20 -7.17 17.48
C PHE A 222 3.09 -8.40 17.66
N ILE A 223 2.92 -9.40 16.80
CA ILE A 223 3.43 -10.76 16.98
C ILE A 223 4.24 -11.18 15.76
N TRP A 224 5.42 -11.78 16.00
CA TRP A 224 6.27 -12.42 15.01
C TRP A 224 6.27 -13.94 15.25
N MET A 225 5.90 -14.70 14.23
CA MET A 225 5.89 -16.16 14.20
C MET A 225 6.82 -16.68 13.09
N ASP A 226 7.24 -17.93 13.22
CA ASP A 226 7.58 -18.76 12.06
C ASP A 226 6.27 -19.28 11.42
N ALA A 227 6.18 -19.30 10.10
CA ALA A 227 5.03 -19.82 9.35
C ALA A 227 5.35 -21.09 8.52
N SER A 228 6.58 -21.59 8.63
CA SER A 228 7.10 -22.81 7.99
C SER A 228 7.17 -23.97 9.00
N GLY A 229 7.56 -23.70 10.25
CA GLY A 229 7.50 -24.67 11.35
C GLY A 229 6.08 -24.86 11.91
N ASN A 230 5.92 -25.80 12.85
CA ASN A 230 4.66 -26.04 13.57
C ASN A 230 4.42 -24.90 14.60
N PRO A 231 3.51 -23.94 14.33
CA PRO A 231 3.64 -22.57 14.84
C PRO A 231 2.96 -22.38 16.20
N LYS A 232 3.53 -22.98 17.26
CA LYS A 232 2.95 -22.96 18.62
C LYS A 232 3.32 -21.72 19.45
N GLU A 233 4.49 -21.14 19.24
CA GLU A 233 5.01 -20.02 20.05
C GLU A 233 5.54 -18.86 19.19
N PRO A 234 5.35 -17.60 19.60
CA PRO A 234 5.98 -16.45 18.96
C PRO A 234 7.51 -16.44 19.10
N LEU A 235 8.17 -16.03 18.01
CA LEU A 235 9.58 -15.63 18.00
C LEU A 235 9.77 -14.32 18.78
N SER A 236 8.85 -13.37 18.61
CA SER A 236 8.67 -12.25 19.54
C SER A 236 7.22 -11.74 19.57
N ARG A 237 6.88 -11.01 20.63
CA ARG A 237 5.60 -10.35 20.82
C ARG A 237 5.82 -9.02 21.54
N THR A 238 5.55 -7.92 20.84
CA THR A 238 5.57 -6.56 21.39
C THR A 238 4.17 -6.18 21.85
N VAL A 239 4.04 -5.61 23.05
CA VAL A 239 2.78 -5.14 23.62
C VAL A 239 2.86 -3.63 23.81
N PHE A 240 1.83 -2.92 23.37
CA PHE A 240 1.72 -1.46 23.42
C PHE A 240 0.74 -1.00 24.50
N THR A 241 0.98 0.16 25.10
CA THR A 241 0.32 0.55 26.36
C THR A 241 -1.16 0.89 26.22
N ARG A 242 -1.56 1.54 25.12
CA ARG A 242 -2.93 2.02 24.86
C ARG A 242 -3.31 2.08 23.38
N ALA A 243 -2.37 2.38 22.49
CA ALA A 243 -2.61 2.36 21.05
C ALA A 243 -2.55 0.91 20.53
N CYS A 244 -3.48 0.53 19.65
CA CYS A 244 -3.46 -0.76 18.98
C CYS A 244 -2.78 -0.61 17.61
N PRO A 245 -1.91 -1.55 17.18
CA PRO A 245 -1.48 -1.62 15.79
C PRO A 245 -2.67 -1.90 14.87
N THR A 246 -2.79 -1.14 13.78
CA THR A 246 -3.93 -1.24 12.84
C THR A 246 -3.56 -1.88 11.52
N SER A 247 -2.39 -1.54 10.99
CA SER A 247 -1.86 -2.03 9.74
C SER A 247 -0.33 -1.99 9.78
N HIS A 248 0.32 -2.81 8.98
CA HIS A 248 1.77 -2.95 8.94
C HIS A 248 2.22 -3.52 7.59
N ASP A 249 3.49 -3.26 7.25
CA ASP A 249 4.10 -3.70 6.00
C ASP A 249 5.61 -3.90 6.13
N VAL A 250 6.17 -4.77 5.30
CA VAL A 250 7.58 -5.19 5.34
C VAL A 250 8.32 -4.70 4.10
N ASN A 251 9.46 -4.04 4.26
CA ASN A 251 10.24 -3.59 3.13
C ASN A 251 11.00 -4.76 2.49
N LEU A 252 10.52 -5.20 1.31
CA LEU A 252 11.13 -6.31 0.59
C LEU A 252 12.54 -6.00 0.05
N LEU A 253 12.93 -4.72 -0.08
CA LEU A 253 14.25 -4.30 -0.54
C LEU A 253 15.32 -4.36 0.55
N THR A 254 14.94 -4.16 1.83
CA THR A 254 15.88 -4.25 2.98
C THR A 254 15.84 -5.61 3.67
N ARG A 255 14.99 -6.53 3.19
CA ARG A 255 14.88 -7.94 3.60
C ARG A 255 16.19 -8.70 3.41
N ALA A 256 16.93 -8.92 4.49
CA ALA A 256 18.17 -9.69 4.56
C ALA A 256 18.23 -10.52 5.86
N ALA A 257 19.33 -11.26 6.05
CA ALA A 257 19.58 -11.99 7.30
C ALA A 257 19.98 -11.07 8.49
N ASP A 258 20.40 -9.82 8.21
CA ASP A 258 20.86 -8.85 9.22
C ASP A 258 19.98 -7.59 9.34
N GLN A 259 19.04 -7.37 8.41
CA GLN A 259 18.07 -6.28 8.43
C GLN A 259 16.70 -6.74 7.92
N LEU A 260 15.64 -6.20 8.52
CA LEU A 260 14.28 -6.32 8.02
C LEU A 260 13.48 -5.10 8.49
N ASP A 261 13.25 -4.11 7.63
CA ASP A 261 12.46 -2.93 8.03
C ASP A 261 10.96 -3.23 7.97
N LEU A 262 10.27 -3.13 9.10
CA LEU A 262 8.82 -3.07 9.17
C LEU A 262 8.35 -1.65 9.50
N ILE A 263 7.19 -1.28 8.99
CA ILE A 263 6.39 -0.15 9.47
C ILE A 263 5.09 -0.66 10.07
N ILE A 264 4.66 -0.02 11.16
CA ILE A 264 3.47 -0.37 11.92
C ILE A 264 2.72 0.93 12.21
N GLY A 265 1.49 1.06 11.71
CA GLY A 265 0.58 2.17 11.98
C GLY A 265 -0.37 1.86 13.14
N PHE A 266 -0.84 2.90 13.83
CA PHE A 266 -1.60 2.75 15.07
C PHE A 266 -2.92 3.54 15.10
N THR A 267 -3.79 3.17 16.05
CA THR A 267 -5.06 3.86 16.34
C THR A 267 -4.92 5.32 16.79
N SER A 268 -3.71 5.77 17.15
CA SER A 268 -3.40 7.15 17.56
C SER A 268 -2.74 7.99 16.47
N GLY A 269 -2.67 7.48 15.23
CA GLY A 269 -1.92 8.10 14.13
C GLY A 269 -0.40 7.88 14.19
N ASP A 270 0.14 7.46 15.35
CA ASP A 270 1.54 7.07 15.52
C ASP A 270 1.98 6.01 14.50
N ILE A 271 3.25 6.08 14.13
CA ILE A 271 3.95 5.08 13.32
C ILE A 271 5.19 4.59 14.08
N ILE A 272 5.43 3.28 14.06
CA ILE A 272 6.71 2.69 14.44
C ILE A 272 7.38 2.12 13.19
N TRP A 273 8.66 2.48 13.00
CA TRP A 273 9.58 1.74 12.13
C TRP A 273 10.37 0.78 13.02
N PHE A 274 10.35 -0.53 12.73
CA PHE A 274 10.88 -1.59 13.57
C PHE A 274 11.81 -2.54 12.79
N ASP A 275 12.95 -2.87 13.39
CA ASP A 275 13.82 -3.98 12.99
C ASP A 275 13.73 -5.08 14.08
N PRO A 276 13.11 -6.24 13.78
CA PRO A 276 12.92 -7.33 14.74
C PRO A 276 14.19 -8.18 14.91
N LEU A 277 15.12 -8.13 13.96
CA LEU A 277 16.36 -8.92 14.00
C LEU A 277 17.35 -8.31 15.01
N CYS A 278 17.46 -6.97 15.03
CA CYS A 278 18.27 -6.28 16.05
C CYS A 278 17.46 -5.71 17.24
N ASN A 279 16.14 -5.90 17.26
CA ASN A 279 15.22 -5.42 18.29
C ASN A 279 15.35 -3.91 18.57
N LYS A 280 15.33 -3.11 17.49
CA LYS A 280 15.40 -1.64 17.55
C LYS A 280 14.26 -0.99 16.77
N TYR A 281 13.87 0.21 17.17
CA TYR A 281 12.78 0.96 16.55
C TYR A 281 13.04 2.47 16.48
N GLY A 282 12.30 3.13 15.59
CA GLY A 282 12.05 4.56 15.55
C GLY A 282 10.55 4.85 15.71
N ARG A 283 10.20 6.11 15.97
CA ARG A 283 8.81 6.60 15.93
C ARG A 283 8.72 7.75 14.93
N ILE A 284 7.63 7.77 14.18
CA ILE A 284 7.27 8.77 13.18
C ILE A 284 5.81 9.16 13.47
N ASN A 285 5.42 10.41 13.20
CA ASN A 285 4.16 11.00 13.68
C ASN A 285 3.95 10.79 15.19
N LYS A 286 5.02 10.99 15.97
CA LYS A 286 5.08 10.70 17.41
C LYS A 286 4.01 11.47 18.19
N GLY A 287 2.98 10.77 18.65
CA GLY A 287 1.85 11.35 19.37
C GLY A 287 0.81 12.02 18.47
N GLY A 288 0.83 11.75 17.16
CA GLY A 288 -0.16 12.25 16.21
C GLY A 288 0.00 13.72 15.80
N ILE A 289 1.20 14.30 15.94
CA ILE A 289 1.46 15.74 15.70
C ILE A 289 1.19 16.23 14.26
N MET A 290 1.12 15.31 13.27
CA MET A 290 0.75 15.62 11.89
C MET A 290 -0.69 15.17 11.59
N ASN A 291 -1.10 14.01 12.14
CA ASN A 291 -2.49 13.53 12.14
C ASN A 291 -2.66 12.54 13.31
N SER A 292 -3.60 12.80 14.22
CA SER A 292 -3.85 11.97 15.41
C SER A 292 -4.98 10.95 15.24
N THR A 293 -5.62 10.91 14.07
CA THR A 293 -6.67 9.92 13.77
C THR A 293 -6.06 8.55 13.44
N SER A 294 -6.86 7.48 13.57
CA SER A 294 -6.38 6.12 13.32
C SER A 294 -5.82 5.97 11.91
N ILE A 295 -4.61 5.42 11.80
CA ILE A 295 -4.15 4.86 10.53
C ILE A 295 -5.04 3.65 10.21
N THR A 296 -5.44 3.52 8.95
CA THR A 296 -6.28 2.42 8.46
C THR A 296 -5.49 1.44 7.60
N MET A 297 -4.53 1.94 6.83
CA MET A 297 -3.60 1.14 6.06
C MET A 297 -2.25 1.85 5.95
N ILE A 298 -1.15 1.09 5.93
CA ILE A 298 0.21 1.62 5.76
C ILE A 298 1.03 0.65 4.90
N LYS A 299 1.78 1.17 3.91
CA LYS A 299 2.67 0.37 3.03
C LYS A 299 3.88 1.13 2.51
N TRP A 300 4.97 0.42 2.26
CA TRP A 300 6.17 0.96 1.60
C TRP A 300 5.88 1.30 0.14
N LEU A 301 6.49 2.37 -0.39
CA LEU A 301 6.43 2.65 -1.82
C LEU A 301 7.29 1.63 -2.58
N GLN A 302 6.75 1.07 -3.66
CA GLN A 302 7.48 0.10 -4.49
C GLN A 302 8.74 0.77 -5.09
N GLY A 303 9.90 0.14 -4.88
CA GLY A 303 11.20 0.69 -5.30
C GLY A 303 11.93 1.57 -4.27
N TYR A 304 11.33 1.81 -3.10
CA TYR A 304 11.92 2.66 -2.05
C TYR A 304 12.27 1.89 -0.77
N ASP A 305 13.47 2.17 -0.25
CA ASP A 305 13.96 1.69 1.04
C ASP A 305 13.62 2.65 2.19
N ASN A 306 13.21 3.90 1.91
CA ASN A 306 12.90 4.94 2.90
C ASN A 306 11.45 5.47 2.86
N LEU A 307 10.80 5.56 1.69
CA LEU A 307 9.47 6.14 1.53
C LEU A 307 8.34 5.13 1.78
N PHE A 308 7.30 5.57 2.49
CA PHE A 308 6.07 4.82 2.71
C PHE A 308 4.83 5.73 2.75
N MET A 309 3.65 5.15 2.57
CA MET A 309 2.37 5.86 2.55
C MET A 309 1.43 5.29 3.63
N ALA A 310 0.68 6.16 4.29
CA ALA A 310 -0.36 5.78 5.25
C ALA A 310 -1.69 6.48 4.93
N SER A 311 -2.80 5.75 5.09
CA SER A 311 -4.16 6.27 5.00
C SER A 311 -4.80 6.40 6.38
N PHE A 312 -5.66 7.39 6.54
CA PHE A 312 -6.19 7.81 7.84
C PHE A 312 -7.72 7.84 7.88
N GLN A 313 -8.26 7.68 9.10
CA GLN A 313 -9.69 7.64 9.39
C GLN A 313 -10.41 8.97 9.10
N ASP A 314 -9.70 10.09 9.06
CA ASP A 314 -10.28 11.40 8.70
C ASP A 314 -10.58 11.56 7.19
N GLY A 315 -10.10 10.63 6.35
CA GLY A 315 -10.19 10.75 4.89
C GLY A 315 -8.94 11.34 4.21
N SER A 316 -7.82 11.40 4.94
CA SER A 316 -6.50 11.79 4.41
C SER A 316 -5.62 10.59 4.04
N ILE A 317 -4.64 10.86 3.19
CA ILE A 317 -3.43 10.06 2.99
C ILE A 317 -2.22 10.96 3.27
N MET A 318 -1.14 10.39 3.80
CA MET A 318 0.17 11.05 3.91
C MET A 318 1.28 10.13 3.40
N ILE A 319 2.28 10.74 2.75
CA ILE A 319 3.54 10.11 2.39
C ILE A 319 4.59 10.54 3.42
N PHE A 320 5.35 9.56 3.92
CA PHE A 320 6.40 9.73 4.91
C PHE A 320 7.74 9.22 4.37
N ASP A 321 8.81 9.75 4.93
CA ASP A 321 10.19 9.31 4.73
C ASP A 321 10.76 8.89 6.08
N LYS A 322 11.23 7.64 6.20
CA LYS A 322 11.77 7.09 7.46
C LYS A 322 13.03 7.81 7.95
N ASP A 323 13.69 8.54 7.06
CA ASP A 323 14.93 9.26 7.32
C ASP A 323 14.73 10.74 7.68
N LYS A 324 13.53 11.29 7.47
CA LYS A 324 13.15 12.66 7.84
C LYS A 324 12.67 12.78 9.28
N GLU A 325 12.82 13.97 9.83
CA GLU A 325 12.38 14.28 11.20
C GLU A 325 10.88 14.65 11.24
N ASP A 326 10.25 14.42 12.40
CA ASP A 326 8.85 14.78 12.68
C ASP A 326 8.70 16.30 12.94
N GLU A 327 7.73 16.96 12.29
CA GLU A 327 7.46 18.40 12.46
C GLU A 327 5.94 18.67 12.53
N LEU A 328 5.54 19.75 13.21
CA LEU A 328 4.12 20.12 13.34
C LEU A 328 3.53 20.52 11.98
N PHE A 329 2.48 19.81 11.54
CA PHE A 329 1.90 20.00 10.22
C PHE A 329 0.43 20.44 10.29
N HIS A 330 0.09 21.46 9.50
CA HIS A 330 -1.27 21.97 9.35
C HIS A 330 -1.67 21.83 7.87
N PRO A 331 -2.63 20.94 7.54
CA PRO A 331 -3.21 20.88 6.19
C PRO A 331 -3.88 22.19 5.78
N ASP A 332 -3.93 22.45 4.47
CA ASP A 332 -4.75 23.53 3.93
C ASP A 332 -6.25 23.28 4.21
N PRO A 333 -7.04 24.32 4.53
CA PRO A 333 -8.47 24.17 4.77
C PRO A 333 -9.20 23.76 3.49
N VAL A 334 -10.02 22.71 3.58
CA VAL A 334 -10.91 22.25 2.51
C VAL A 334 -12.35 22.66 2.87
N PRO A 335 -13.13 23.23 1.92
CA PRO A 335 -14.56 23.46 2.13
C PRO A 335 -15.31 22.14 2.31
N ASN A 336 -16.18 22.06 3.32
CA ASN A 336 -16.96 20.85 3.65
C ASN A 336 -18.14 20.62 2.67
N VAL A 337 -17.81 20.49 1.39
CA VAL A 337 -18.70 20.19 0.28
C VAL A 337 -18.47 18.74 -0.13
N LYS A 338 -19.54 17.99 -0.42
CA LYS A 338 -19.46 16.62 -0.92
C LYS A 338 -19.11 16.59 -2.41
N ASP A 339 -17.85 16.89 -2.73
CA ASP A 339 -17.32 16.73 -4.08
C ASP A 339 -16.65 15.36 -4.27
N LYS A 340 -17.03 14.63 -5.32
CA LYS A 340 -16.39 13.36 -5.73
C LYS A 340 -14.99 13.59 -6.31
N LYS A 341 -14.69 14.81 -6.78
CA LYS A 341 -13.37 15.23 -7.28
C LYS A 341 -12.43 15.71 -6.17
N LEU A 342 -12.83 15.66 -4.89
CA LEU A 342 -11.99 16.11 -3.78
C LEU A 342 -10.64 15.38 -3.77
N PHE A 343 -9.60 16.14 -4.11
CA PHE A 343 -8.20 15.75 -4.02
C PHE A 343 -7.36 17.02 -3.80
N LYS A 344 -7.20 17.42 -2.53
CA LYS A 344 -6.41 18.60 -2.16
C LYS A 344 -5.06 18.18 -1.59
N ILE A 345 -3.98 18.59 -2.24
CA ILE A 345 -2.61 18.42 -1.74
C ILE A 345 -2.27 19.59 -0.80
N SER A 346 -1.64 19.26 0.33
CA SER A 346 -0.99 20.20 1.25
C SER A 346 0.46 19.74 1.51
N LYS A 347 1.39 20.69 1.63
CA LYS A 347 2.82 20.41 1.91
C LYS A 347 3.41 21.47 2.82
N HIS A 348 4.47 21.09 3.54
CA HIS A 348 5.30 22.01 4.30
C HIS A 348 5.86 23.14 3.41
N PRO A 349 6.12 24.35 3.96
CA PRO A 349 6.84 25.40 3.26
C PRO A 349 8.18 24.91 2.68
N SER A 350 8.53 25.39 1.49
CA SER A 350 9.70 24.93 0.71
C SER A 350 11.04 24.96 1.47
N LYS A 351 11.17 25.86 2.46
CA LYS A 351 12.34 25.99 3.34
C LYS A 351 12.60 24.77 4.23
N ILE A 352 11.57 23.97 4.55
CA ILE A 352 11.66 22.83 5.48
C ILE A 352 11.17 21.49 4.89
N ALA A 353 10.35 21.50 3.82
CA ALA A 353 9.77 20.28 3.21
C ALA A 353 10.80 19.22 2.76
N SER A 354 12.04 19.63 2.49
CA SER A 354 13.15 18.71 2.16
C SER A 354 13.65 17.89 3.36
N LYS A 355 13.39 18.32 4.61
CA LYS A 355 13.94 17.73 5.84
C LYS A 355 12.90 17.10 6.76
N CYS A 356 11.66 17.58 6.72
CA CYS A 356 10.61 17.19 7.66
C CYS A 356 9.52 16.32 7.00
N ASN A 357 8.85 15.51 7.83
CA ASN A 357 7.59 14.85 7.49
C ASN A 357 6.38 15.80 7.73
N PRO A 358 5.25 15.61 7.02
CA PRO A 358 5.05 14.63 5.95
C PRO A 358 5.70 15.12 4.65
N VAL A 359 6.08 14.17 3.78
CA VAL A 359 6.57 14.46 2.42
C VAL A 359 5.46 15.05 1.54
N SER A 360 4.25 14.55 1.74
CA SER A 360 3.03 15.09 1.14
C SER A 360 1.80 14.67 1.95
N HIS A 361 0.77 15.50 1.93
CA HIS A 361 -0.56 15.21 2.47
C HIS A 361 -1.61 15.36 1.37
N TRP A 362 -2.49 14.38 1.23
CA TRP A 362 -3.59 14.39 0.29
C TRP A 362 -4.91 14.26 1.06
N LYS A 363 -5.79 15.27 0.97
CA LYS A 363 -7.16 15.20 1.48
C LYS A 363 -8.08 14.72 0.36
N LEU A 364 -8.63 13.51 0.51
CA LEU A 364 -9.51 12.89 -0.48
C LEU A 364 -10.99 12.87 -0.04
N SER A 365 -11.24 12.86 1.28
CA SER A 365 -12.59 12.72 1.84
C SER A 365 -12.70 13.32 3.25
N TYR A 366 -13.93 13.37 3.75
CA TYR A 366 -14.27 13.55 5.18
C TYR A 366 -14.70 12.24 5.84
N GLN A 367 -14.71 11.13 5.10
CA GLN A 367 -14.92 9.79 5.62
C GLN A 367 -13.63 8.98 5.47
N SER A 368 -13.46 7.97 6.33
CA SER A 368 -12.27 7.12 6.35
C SER A 368 -11.90 6.57 4.98
N ILE A 369 -10.64 6.77 4.59
CA ILE A 369 -10.00 5.89 3.61
C ILE A 369 -9.83 4.53 4.30
N THR A 370 -10.20 3.45 3.61
CA THR A 370 -10.25 2.09 4.19
C THR A 370 -9.08 1.24 3.75
N ALA A 371 -8.70 1.33 2.48
CA ALA A 371 -7.56 0.63 1.91
C ALA A 371 -7.00 1.36 0.69
N PHE A 372 -5.78 1.01 0.30
CA PHE A 372 -5.18 1.38 -0.98
C PHE A 372 -4.26 0.28 -1.50
N ALA A 373 -4.04 0.24 -2.81
CA ALA A 373 -3.12 -0.69 -3.45
C ALA A 373 -2.31 0.01 -4.54
N PHE A 374 -0.99 -0.14 -4.50
CA PHE A 374 -0.09 0.30 -5.57
C PHE A 374 -0.22 -0.62 -6.79
N SER A 375 -0.21 -0.04 -7.99
CA SER A 375 -0.17 -0.77 -9.26
C SER A 375 1.19 -1.45 -9.48
N PRO A 376 1.27 -2.52 -10.29
CA PRO A 376 2.54 -3.09 -10.74
C PRO A 376 3.38 -2.16 -11.65
N ASP A 377 2.76 -1.13 -12.25
CA ASP A 377 3.50 -0.08 -12.97
C ASP A 377 4.21 0.93 -12.04
N CYS A 378 3.96 0.82 -10.73
CA CYS A 378 4.45 1.67 -9.63
C CYS A 378 4.02 3.15 -9.71
N GLN A 379 3.41 3.60 -10.81
CA GLN A 379 3.01 4.99 -11.03
C GLN A 379 1.64 5.31 -10.45
N HIS A 380 0.77 4.32 -10.28
CA HIS A 380 -0.62 4.51 -9.87
C HIS A 380 -0.91 3.88 -8.52
N VAL A 381 -1.82 4.50 -7.76
CA VAL A 381 -2.42 3.91 -6.57
C VAL A 381 -3.93 3.95 -6.68
N ALA A 382 -4.55 2.80 -6.40
CA ALA A 382 -6.00 2.66 -6.27
C ALA A 382 -6.35 2.85 -4.79
N ILE A 383 -7.27 3.76 -4.49
CA ILE A 383 -7.65 4.17 -3.13
C ILE A 383 -9.15 3.98 -2.95
N VAL A 384 -9.58 3.39 -1.84
CA VAL A 384 -11.00 3.17 -1.50
C VAL A 384 -11.35 3.70 -0.11
N GLY A 385 -12.61 4.07 0.09
CA GLY A 385 -13.08 4.63 1.37
C GLY A 385 -14.56 4.41 1.68
N LEU A 386 -14.96 4.84 2.88
CA LEU A 386 -16.34 4.77 3.36
C LEU A 386 -17.30 5.73 2.64
N ASP A 387 -16.79 6.58 1.75
CA ASP A 387 -17.61 7.33 0.78
C ASP A 387 -18.03 6.53 -0.45
N GLY A 388 -17.62 5.26 -0.55
CA GLY A 388 -18.04 4.35 -1.63
C GLY A 388 -17.28 4.56 -2.93
N LEU A 389 -16.26 5.42 -2.94
CA LEU A 389 -15.53 5.79 -4.15
C LEU A 389 -14.21 5.01 -4.27
N LEU A 390 -13.97 4.49 -5.47
CA LEU A 390 -12.65 4.05 -5.93
C LEU A 390 -11.98 5.23 -6.65
N ARG A 391 -10.82 5.66 -6.19
CA ARG A 391 -10.03 6.74 -6.79
C ARG A 391 -8.72 6.17 -7.34
N ILE A 392 -8.35 6.52 -8.57
CA ILE A 392 -7.04 6.19 -9.16
C ILE A 392 -6.21 7.46 -9.19
N VAL A 393 -5.12 7.47 -8.43
CA VAL A 393 -4.19 8.61 -8.31
C VAL A 393 -2.85 8.23 -8.93
N ASN A 394 -2.30 9.12 -9.76
CA ASN A 394 -0.91 9.02 -10.20
C ASN A 394 0.00 9.62 -9.12
N ILE A 395 0.98 8.83 -8.68
CA ILE A 395 1.88 9.14 -7.56
C ILE A 395 3.02 10.08 -7.98
N LEU A 396 3.45 10.02 -9.26
CA LEU A 396 4.52 10.89 -9.80
C LEU A 396 4.09 12.35 -9.85
N HIS A 397 2.86 12.58 -10.32
CA HIS A 397 2.32 13.90 -10.59
C HIS A 397 1.40 14.40 -9.47
N GLU A 398 1.07 13.53 -8.51
CA GLU A 398 0.05 13.76 -7.49
C GLU A 398 -1.26 14.23 -8.15
N SER A 399 -1.79 13.43 -9.07
CA SER A 399 -3.02 13.76 -9.82
C SER A 399 -4.08 12.69 -9.63
N LEU A 400 -5.32 13.11 -9.37
CA LEU A 400 -6.49 12.24 -9.44
C LEU A 400 -6.88 12.06 -10.91
N ASN A 401 -6.80 10.83 -11.42
CA ASN A 401 -7.06 10.53 -12.83
C ASN A 401 -8.53 10.11 -13.03
N ASP A 402 -8.98 9.13 -12.25
CA ASP A 402 -10.29 8.49 -12.36
C ASP A 402 -10.97 8.36 -11.00
N VAL A 403 -12.30 8.49 -10.98
CA VAL A 403 -13.15 8.18 -9.83
C VAL A 403 -14.32 7.32 -10.28
N TYR A 404 -14.54 6.21 -9.56
CA TYR A 404 -15.66 5.31 -9.73
C TYR A 404 -16.41 5.14 -8.40
N GLU A 405 -17.60 4.55 -8.42
CA GLU A 405 -18.52 4.48 -7.28
C GLU A 405 -19.15 3.08 -7.14
N SER A 406 -19.39 2.64 -5.90
CA SER A 406 -20.11 1.40 -5.55
C SER A 406 -21.59 1.45 -6.00
N TYR A 407 -22.36 0.36 -5.83
CA TYR A 407 -23.82 0.52 -5.90
C TYR A 407 -24.38 1.19 -4.64
N TYR A 408 -23.78 0.91 -3.48
CA TYR A 408 -24.20 1.44 -2.20
C TYR A 408 -23.08 1.32 -1.16
N GLY A 409 -22.98 2.32 -0.29
CA GLY A 409 -22.12 2.29 0.89
C GLY A 409 -20.62 2.28 0.57
N GLY A 410 -19.83 2.18 1.65
CA GLY A 410 -18.37 2.22 1.61
C GLY A 410 -17.73 1.04 0.90
N LEU A 411 -16.58 1.29 0.28
CA LEU A 411 -15.65 0.24 -0.15
C LEU A 411 -14.64 -0.02 0.98
N PHE A 412 -14.24 -1.26 1.20
CA PHE A 412 -13.34 -1.67 2.29
C PHE A 412 -11.96 -2.14 1.82
N CYS A 413 -11.89 -2.73 0.63
CA CYS A 413 -10.68 -3.41 0.16
C CYS A 413 -10.50 -3.24 -1.34
N VAL A 414 -9.22 -3.23 -1.77
CA VAL A 414 -8.82 -3.05 -3.17
C VAL A 414 -7.54 -3.83 -3.47
N ALA A 415 -7.45 -4.43 -4.65
CA ALA A 415 -6.24 -5.07 -5.15
C ALA A 415 -6.09 -4.91 -6.68
N TRP A 416 -4.86 -4.91 -7.17
CA TRP A 416 -4.52 -4.93 -8.60
C TRP A 416 -4.25 -6.36 -9.07
N SER A 417 -4.52 -6.64 -10.34
CA SER A 417 -3.99 -7.83 -11.01
C SER A 417 -2.46 -7.75 -11.15
N PRO A 418 -1.73 -8.88 -11.25
CA PRO A 418 -0.27 -8.88 -11.32
C PRO A 418 0.31 -8.11 -12.52
N ASP A 419 -0.46 -7.99 -13.60
CA ASP A 419 -0.12 -7.26 -14.83
C ASP A 419 -0.68 -5.83 -14.87
N GLY A 420 -1.38 -5.38 -13.83
CA GLY A 420 -1.95 -4.05 -13.72
C GLY A 420 -3.10 -3.73 -14.68
N ARG A 421 -3.65 -4.71 -15.43
CA ARG A 421 -4.81 -4.48 -16.32
C ARG A 421 -6.12 -4.35 -15.58
N TYR A 422 -6.28 -5.03 -14.45
CA TYR A 422 -7.53 -5.10 -13.70
C TYR A 422 -7.37 -4.67 -12.24
N ILE A 423 -8.43 -4.09 -11.69
CA ILE A 423 -8.57 -3.75 -10.28
C ILE A 423 -9.80 -4.51 -9.76
N ILE A 424 -9.72 -5.04 -8.54
CA ILE A 424 -10.88 -5.59 -7.82
C ILE A 424 -11.12 -4.79 -6.53
N THR A 425 -12.39 -4.52 -6.22
CA THR A 425 -12.81 -3.82 -5.00
C THR A 425 -13.99 -4.51 -4.32
N GLY A 426 -13.96 -4.64 -2.99
CA GLY A 426 -15.08 -5.14 -2.18
C GLY A 426 -15.61 -4.10 -1.19
N GLY A 427 -16.91 -4.14 -0.85
CA GLY A 427 -17.56 -3.12 -0.03
C GLY A 427 -18.83 -3.55 0.72
N GLN A 428 -19.63 -2.55 1.09
CA GLN A 428 -20.88 -2.64 1.85
C GLN A 428 -22.12 -3.08 1.02
N ASP A 429 -21.98 -3.21 -0.30
CA ASP A 429 -23.02 -3.74 -1.21
C ASP A 429 -22.94 -5.27 -1.42
N ASP A 430 -22.11 -5.95 -0.61
CA ASP A 430 -21.83 -7.39 -0.61
C ASP A 430 -21.24 -7.95 -1.93
N LEU A 431 -20.78 -7.06 -2.81
CA LEU A 431 -20.19 -7.41 -4.11
C LEU A 431 -18.67 -7.24 -4.13
N VAL A 432 -18.04 -7.98 -5.05
CA VAL A 432 -16.75 -7.57 -5.63
C VAL A 432 -17.02 -6.95 -7.01
N THR A 433 -16.46 -5.77 -7.29
CA THR A 433 -16.49 -5.17 -8.64
C THR A 433 -15.13 -5.30 -9.30
N ILE A 434 -15.11 -5.68 -10.58
CA ILE A 434 -13.91 -5.78 -11.42
C ILE A 434 -13.88 -4.63 -12.43
N TRP A 435 -12.80 -3.87 -12.41
CA TRP A 435 -12.56 -2.69 -13.24
C TRP A 435 -11.40 -2.96 -14.20
N ALA A 436 -11.58 -2.66 -15.49
CA ALA A 436 -10.50 -2.66 -16.47
C ALA A 436 -9.83 -1.29 -16.47
N PHE A 437 -8.59 -1.20 -15.98
CA PHE A 437 -7.90 0.07 -15.76
C PHE A 437 -7.66 0.82 -17.07
N LYS A 438 -7.07 0.16 -18.07
CA LYS A 438 -6.73 0.79 -19.36
C LYS A 438 -7.95 1.04 -20.26
N GLU A 439 -9.09 0.41 -19.96
CA GLU A 439 -10.38 0.62 -20.65
C GLU A 439 -11.31 1.58 -19.86
N GLN A 440 -10.87 2.05 -18.69
CA GLN A 440 -11.60 2.93 -17.77
C GLN A 440 -13.07 2.53 -17.52
N ARG A 441 -13.36 1.24 -17.33
CA ARG A 441 -14.74 0.73 -17.18
C ARG A 441 -14.89 -0.45 -16.22
N ILE A 442 -16.10 -0.66 -15.73
CA ILE A 442 -16.51 -1.92 -15.10
C ILE A 442 -16.58 -3.02 -16.19
N ILE A 443 -16.07 -4.21 -15.89
CA ILE A 443 -16.24 -5.40 -16.75
C ILE A 443 -17.18 -6.44 -16.11
N ALA A 444 -17.16 -6.56 -14.79
CA ALA A 444 -18.04 -7.48 -14.06
C ALA A 444 -18.29 -7.05 -12.62
N ARG A 445 -19.36 -7.57 -12.05
CA ARG A 445 -19.62 -7.61 -10.60
C ARG A 445 -19.81 -9.06 -10.16
N CYS A 446 -19.47 -9.38 -8.93
CA CYS A 446 -19.33 -10.75 -8.46
C CYS A 446 -20.20 -10.89 -7.21
N GLN A 447 -21.23 -11.74 -7.28
CA GLN A 447 -22.24 -11.91 -6.23
C GLN A 447 -22.09 -13.29 -5.58
N GLY A 448 -21.99 -13.34 -4.24
CA GLY A 448 -21.76 -14.58 -3.51
C GLY A 448 -21.55 -14.39 -2.01
N HIS A 449 -20.97 -13.27 -1.59
CA HIS A 449 -21.01 -12.86 -0.18
C HIS A 449 -22.44 -12.48 0.24
N HIS A 450 -22.71 -12.59 1.53
CA HIS A 450 -24.00 -12.28 2.17
C HIS A 450 -23.82 -11.26 3.33
N SER A 451 -22.67 -10.61 3.35
CA SER A 451 -22.31 -9.50 4.22
C SER A 451 -21.04 -8.85 3.64
N TRP A 452 -20.59 -7.75 4.26
CA TRP A 452 -19.58 -6.86 3.71
C TRP A 452 -18.29 -7.57 3.31
N VAL A 453 -17.78 -7.28 2.11
CA VAL A 453 -16.52 -7.84 1.61
C VAL A 453 -15.36 -7.06 2.23
N ARG A 454 -14.49 -7.75 2.98
CA ARG A 454 -13.44 -7.15 3.81
C ARG A 454 -12.03 -7.30 3.28
N GLY A 455 -11.76 -8.34 2.50
CA GLY A 455 -10.48 -8.54 1.84
C GLY A 455 -10.65 -9.08 0.42
N VAL A 456 -9.80 -8.63 -0.50
CA VAL A 456 -9.69 -9.14 -1.87
C VAL A 456 -8.21 -9.25 -2.26
N ALA A 457 -7.86 -10.28 -3.03
CA ALA A 457 -6.52 -10.46 -3.58
C ALA A 457 -6.56 -11.29 -4.87
N PHE A 458 -5.72 -10.96 -5.86
CA PHE A 458 -5.45 -11.84 -6.99
C PHE A 458 -4.48 -12.96 -6.58
N ASP A 459 -4.58 -14.11 -7.25
CA ASP A 459 -3.64 -15.23 -7.10
C ASP A 459 -2.57 -15.14 -8.20
N PRO A 460 -1.36 -14.62 -7.95
CA PRO A 460 -0.37 -14.42 -9.02
C PRO A 460 0.17 -15.73 -9.60
N TRP A 461 0.00 -16.87 -8.91
CA TRP A 461 0.33 -18.20 -9.44
C TRP A 461 -0.80 -18.79 -10.30
N ARG A 462 -1.94 -18.11 -10.42
CA ARG A 462 -3.12 -18.49 -11.22
C ARG A 462 -3.70 -17.30 -12.00
N CYS A 463 -2.84 -16.37 -12.39
CA CYS A 463 -3.14 -15.34 -13.38
C CYS A 463 -2.17 -15.48 -14.57
N ASP A 464 -2.72 -15.49 -15.78
CA ASP A 464 -1.99 -15.35 -17.04
C ASP A 464 -2.59 -14.20 -17.88
N GLU A 465 -2.16 -14.04 -19.14
CA GLU A 465 -2.66 -12.94 -19.98
C GLU A 465 -4.15 -13.02 -20.34
N LYS A 466 -4.77 -14.19 -20.17
CA LYS A 466 -6.10 -14.56 -20.68
C LYS A 466 -7.05 -15.01 -19.58
N VAL A 467 -6.55 -15.59 -18.49
CA VAL A 467 -7.30 -16.15 -17.35
C VAL A 467 -6.78 -15.56 -16.04
N TYR A 468 -7.68 -15.16 -15.16
CA TYR A 468 -7.36 -14.63 -13.84
C TYR A 468 -8.12 -15.37 -12.76
N ARG A 469 -7.41 -15.61 -11.66
CA ARG A 469 -8.00 -15.97 -10.38
C ARG A 469 -7.86 -14.85 -9.36
N PHE A 470 -8.91 -14.63 -8.61
CA PHE A 470 -8.85 -13.88 -7.36
C PHE A 470 -9.70 -14.53 -6.27
N ALA A 471 -9.47 -14.12 -5.03
CA ALA A 471 -10.27 -14.48 -3.88
C ALA A 471 -10.87 -13.24 -3.21
N SER A 472 -11.99 -13.45 -2.53
CA SER A 472 -12.58 -12.49 -1.60
C SER A 472 -12.95 -13.15 -0.28
N VAL A 473 -12.88 -12.38 0.80
CA VAL A 473 -13.32 -12.77 2.14
C VAL A 473 -14.18 -11.66 2.76
N GLY A 474 -15.16 -12.04 3.58
CA GLY A 474 -16.17 -11.09 4.08
C GLY A 474 -16.66 -11.37 5.50
N GLU A 475 -17.55 -10.50 5.98
CA GLU A 475 -18.12 -10.60 7.32
C GLU A 475 -19.12 -11.76 7.50
N ASP A 476 -19.45 -12.45 6.40
CA ASP A 476 -20.16 -13.73 6.41
C ASP A 476 -19.25 -14.95 6.67
N ALA A 477 -17.99 -14.71 7.05
CA ALA A 477 -16.94 -15.70 7.35
C ALA A 477 -16.60 -16.65 6.19
N LYS A 478 -16.94 -16.27 4.95
CA LYS A 478 -16.66 -17.06 3.75
C LYS A 478 -15.35 -16.64 3.09
N LEU A 479 -14.71 -17.63 2.47
CA LEU A 479 -13.81 -17.50 1.35
C LEU A 479 -14.58 -17.79 0.07
N ILE A 480 -14.40 -16.94 -0.93
CA ILE A 480 -14.92 -17.16 -2.27
C ILE A 480 -13.77 -17.06 -3.27
N LEU A 481 -13.62 -18.07 -4.13
CA LEU A 481 -12.71 -18.06 -5.27
C LEU A 481 -13.46 -17.73 -6.55
N TRP A 482 -12.86 -16.92 -7.40
CA TRP A 482 -13.44 -16.43 -8.64
C TRP A 482 -12.44 -16.59 -9.79
N ASP A 483 -12.88 -17.23 -10.87
CA ASP A 483 -12.11 -17.35 -12.11
C ASP A 483 -12.83 -16.61 -13.24
N PHE A 484 -12.10 -15.80 -14.02
CA PHE A 484 -12.62 -15.24 -15.26
C PHE A 484 -11.59 -15.30 -16.39
N SER A 485 -12.09 -15.39 -17.63
CA SER A 485 -11.27 -15.17 -18.82
C SER A 485 -11.64 -13.87 -19.52
N VAL A 486 -10.65 -13.19 -20.10
CA VAL A 486 -10.83 -11.90 -20.78
C VAL A 486 -11.86 -12.03 -21.91
N SER A 487 -11.83 -13.15 -22.65
CA SER A 487 -12.74 -13.41 -23.78
C SER A 487 -14.19 -13.74 -23.37
N ALA A 488 -14.42 -14.17 -22.13
CA ALA A 488 -15.78 -14.41 -21.62
C ALA A 488 -16.50 -13.12 -21.24
N LEU A 489 -15.80 -12.17 -20.62
CA LEU A 489 -16.37 -10.90 -20.16
C LEU A 489 -16.58 -9.86 -21.30
N HIS A 490 -15.94 -10.06 -22.45
CA HIS A 490 -16.07 -9.18 -23.62
C HIS A 490 -17.28 -9.45 -24.51
N LYS A 491 -18.08 -10.50 -24.26
CA LYS A 491 -19.26 -10.82 -25.10
C LYS A 491 -20.47 -9.99 -24.66
N PRO A 492 -20.93 -8.99 -25.44
CA PRO A 492 -22.24 -8.39 -25.19
C PRO A 492 -23.32 -9.45 -25.33
N LYS A 493 -24.31 -9.46 -24.44
CA LYS A 493 -25.53 -10.27 -24.59
C LYS A 493 -26.43 -9.65 -25.67
N THR A 494 -26.03 -9.80 -26.93
CA THR A 494 -26.87 -9.48 -28.08
C THR A 494 -28.14 -10.34 -28.01
N LYS A 495 -29.28 -9.72 -27.68
CA LYS A 495 -30.58 -10.37 -27.89
C LYS A 495 -30.69 -10.71 -29.38
N ALA A 496 -30.89 -11.99 -29.68
CA ALA A 496 -31.08 -12.40 -31.07
C ALA A 496 -32.37 -11.79 -31.62
N GLY A 497 -32.31 -11.25 -32.84
CA GLY A 497 -33.50 -10.86 -33.60
C GLY A 497 -34.01 -9.44 -33.39
N ASN A 498 -33.30 -8.45 -33.97
CA ASN A 498 -33.86 -7.92 -35.21
C ASN A 498 -32.77 -7.46 -36.18
N ARG A 499 -32.97 -7.70 -37.48
CA ARG A 499 -32.03 -7.31 -38.54
C ARG A 499 -32.25 -5.83 -38.88
N ASN A 500 -31.17 -5.07 -38.98
CA ASN A 500 -30.98 -4.13 -40.09
C ASN A 500 -29.50 -3.95 -40.41
N ARG A 501 -29.21 -3.54 -41.65
CA ARG A 501 -27.85 -3.53 -42.23
C ARG A 501 -27.11 -2.23 -41.93
N GLY A 502 -25.79 -2.33 -41.75
CA GLY A 502 -24.84 -1.35 -42.27
C GLY A 502 -24.27 -0.34 -41.27
N THR A 503 -23.13 -0.68 -40.67
CA THR A 503 -21.89 0.12 -40.78
C THR A 503 -20.72 -0.76 -40.35
N SER A 504 -19.66 -0.79 -41.15
CA SER A 504 -18.42 -1.50 -40.77
C SER A 504 -17.55 -0.56 -39.95
N VAL A 505 -17.39 -0.84 -38.65
CA VAL A 505 -16.45 -0.10 -37.81
C VAL A 505 -15.04 -0.53 -38.16
N SER A 506 -14.32 0.30 -38.92
CA SER A 506 -12.91 0.10 -39.21
C SER A 506 -12.06 0.28 -37.95
N SER A 507 -10.97 -0.46 -37.85
CA SER A 507 -10.01 -0.37 -36.76
C SER A 507 -9.37 1.03 -36.70
N VAL A 508 -9.63 1.78 -35.63
CA VAL A 508 -8.99 3.08 -35.40
C VAL A 508 -7.55 2.83 -34.94
N ASN A 509 -6.58 3.24 -35.75
CA ASN A 509 -5.16 3.14 -35.38
C ASN A 509 -4.86 3.96 -34.11
N SER A 510 -4.09 3.38 -33.19
CA SER A 510 -3.57 4.11 -32.04
C SER A 510 -2.70 5.30 -32.50
N PRO A 511 -2.88 6.51 -31.95
CA PRO A 511 -2.08 7.66 -32.34
C PRO A 511 -0.63 7.52 -31.82
N PRO A 512 0.37 8.13 -32.51
CA PRO A 512 1.77 7.99 -32.13
C PRO A 512 2.07 8.65 -30.78
N LEU A 513 2.99 8.05 -30.01
CA LEU A 513 3.35 8.44 -28.64
C LEU A 513 3.67 9.93 -28.45
N SER A 514 4.20 10.61 -29.47
CA SER A 514 4.47 12.05 -29.47
C SER A 514 3.22 12.90 -29.25
N SER A 515 2.05 12.46 -29.72
CA SER A 515 0.78 13.19 -29.57
C SER A 515 0.17 13.06 -28.17
N ILE A 516 0.43 11.94 -27.47
CA ILE A 516 -0.08 11.67 -26.12
C ILE A 516 0.59 12.59 -25.10
N LEU A 517 1.89 12.86 -25.25
CA LEU A 517 2.65 13.73 -24.35
C LEU A 517 2.21 15.20 -24.39
N ALA A 518 1.55 15.65 -25.45
CA ALA A 518 1.18 17.05 -25.67
C ALA A 518 -0.20 17.47 -25.09
N THR A 519 -1.02 16.53 -24.59
CA THR A 519 -2.41 16.82 -24.13
C THR A 519 -2.66 16.58 -22.64
N ILE A 520 -1.61 16.30 -21.85
CA ILE A 520 -1.74 15.84 -20.45
C ILE A 520 -2.05 16.98 -19.45
N GLN A 521 -1.79 18.25 -19.77
CA GLN A 521 -1.70 19.31 -18.76
C GLN A 521 -3.01 19.96 -18.29
N ASP A 522 -4.19 19.66 -18.87
CA ASP A 522 -5.43 20.41 -18.52
C ASP A 522 -6.72 19.57 -18.56
N LYS A 523 -6.66 18.28 -18.23
CA LYS A 523 -7.84 17.43 -18.03
C LYS A 523 -7.98 17.04 -16.56
N GLY A 524 -8.96 17.63 -15.89
CA GLY A 524 -9.37 17.24 -14.53
C GLY A 524 -9.95 15.82 -14.45
N PRO A 525 -10.13 15.28 -13.23
CA PRO A 525 -10.47 13.88 -13.00
C PRO A 525 -11.76 13.43 -13.69
N VAL A 526 -11.69 12.25 -14.32
CA VAL A 526 -12.83 11.58 -14.96
C VAL A 526 -13.72 10.98 -13.86
N ILE A 527 -15.01 11.32 -13.88
CA ILE A 527 -16.01 10.76 -12.97
C ILE A 527 -16.85 9.75 -13.76
N HIS A 528 -16.76 8.47 -13.36
CA HIS A 528 -17.44 7.37 -14.04
C HIS A 528 -18.83 7.11 -13.46
N PRO A 529 -19.88 6.96 -14.31
CA PRO A 529 -21.23 6.70 -13.83
C PRO A 529 -21.41 5.27 -13.30
N VAL A 530 -22.30 5.11 -12.32
CA VAL A 530 -22.67 3.80 -11.78
C VAL A 530 -23.55 3.05 -12.79
N LEU A 531 -22.93 2.16 -13.58
CA LEU A 531 -23.62 1.32 -14.56
C LEU A 531 -24.64 0.37 -13.90
N SER A 532 -25.82 0.22 -14.51
CA SER A 532 -26.94 -0.56 -13.97
C SER A 532 -26.66 -2.07 -13.94
N LYS A 533 -27.45 -2.82 -13.15
CA LYS A 533 -27.31 -4.29 -13.04
C LYS A 533 -27.61 -5.03 -14.35
N THR A 534 -28.20 -4.36 -15.33
CA THR A 534 -28.48 -4.88 -16.68
C THR A 534 -27.35 -4.64 -17.68
N GLU A 535 -26.45 -3.69 -17.41
CA GLU A 535 -25.33 -3.32 -18.30
C GLU A 535 -24.02 -4.02 -17.91
N VAL A 536 -23.89 -4.47 -16.66
CA VAL A 536 -22.69 -5.12 -16.12
C VAL A 536 -22.87 -6.65 -16.04
N ALA A 537 -21.84 -7.40 -16.47
CA ALA A 537 -21.84 -8.85 -16.34
C ALA A 537 -21.75 -9.29 -14.87
N PHE A 538 -22.50 -10.34 -14.50
CA PHE A 538 -22.40 -10.96 -13.17
C PHE A 538 -21.53 -12.23 -13.21
N LEU A 539 -20.32 -12.13 -12.67
CA LEU A 539 -19.40 -13.26 -12.52
C LEU A 539 -19.93 -14.21 -11.43
N GLN A 540 -19.90 -15.50 -11.72
CA GLN A 540 -20.27 -16.56 -10.76
C GLN A 540 -19.03 -17.03 -9.99
N PRO A 541 -19.17 -17.42 -8.72
CA PRO A 541 -18.06 -17.93 -7.92
C PRO A 541 -17.70 -19.37 -8.31
N THR A 542 -16.39 -19.65 -8.42
CA THR A 542 -15.87 -21.00 -8.63
C THR A 542 -16.00 -21.85 -7.37
N VAL A 543 -15.73 -21.25 -6.20
CA VAL A 543 -15.82 -21.90 -4.88
C VAL A 543 -16.44 -20.92 -3.89
N ILE A 544 -17.42 -21.35 -3.10
CA ILE A 544 -17.88 -20.65 -1.90
C ILE A 544 -17.71 -21.61 -0.71
N ARG A 545 -17.01 -21.21 0.35
CA ARG A 545 -16.95 -21.96 1.62
C ARG A 545 -16.87 -21.03 2.82
N THR A 546 -17.58 -21.36 3.89
CA THR A 546 -17.28 -20.81 5.22
C THR A 546 -15.98 -21.45 5.72
N ILE A 547 -15.05 -20.63 6.23
CA ILE A 547 -13.67 -21.08 6.55
C ILE A 547 -13.18 -20.65 7.94
N HIS A 548 -13.93 -19.77 8.61
CA HIS A 548 -13.67 -19.34 9.99
C HIS A 548 -14.98 -19.37 10.79
N SER A 549 -14.87 -19.45 12.12
CA SER A 549 -16.02 -19.32 13.04
C SER A 549 -16.45 -17.86 13.26
N ASP A 550 -15.65 -16.91 12.78
CA ASP A 550 -15.73 -15.48 13.04
C ASP A 550 -15.52 -14.71 11.71
N PRO A 551 -16.07 -13.49 11.56
CA PRO A 551 -15.93 -12.66 10.35
C PRO A 551 -14.50 -12.54 9.82
N CYS A 552 -14.31 -12.82 8.54
CA CYS A 552 -13.00 -12.74 7.87
C CYS A 552 -12.62 -11.28 7.56
N VAL A 553 -11.32 -10.99 7.54
CA VAL A 553 -10.78 -9.65 7.21
C VAL A 553 -9.60 -9.66 6.24
N GLY A 554 -8.76 -10.69 6.25
CA GLY A 554 -7.57 -10.77 5.39
C GLY A 554 -7.54 -12.02 4.52
N ILE A 555 -7.01 -11.85 3.31
CA ILE A 555 -6.79 -12.90 2.30
C ILE A 555 -5.45 -12.62 1.61
N TYR A 556 -4.57 -13.62 1.59
CA TYR A 556 -3.21 -13.49 1.08
C TYR A 556 -2.84 -14.79 0.34
N PHE A 557 -2.18 -14.67 -0.82
CA PHE A 557 -1.69 -15.83 -1.57
C PHE A 557 -0.18 -16.02 -1.37
N ARG A 558 0.24 -17.29 -1.32
CA ARG A 558 1.62 -17.78 -1.45
C ARG A 558 1.69 -18.81 -2.58
N GLU A 559 2.89 -19.16 -3.00
CA GLU A 559 3.15 -20.22 -3.98
C GLU A 559 2.61 -21.58 -3.53
N ASP A 560 2.71 -21.88 -2.24
CA ASP A 560 2.37 -23.16 -1.61
C ASP A 560 1.03 -23.14 -0.86
N ALA A 561 0.46 -21.95 -0.58
CA ALA A 561 -0.69 -21.81 0.31
C ALA A 561 -1.59 -20.59 0.02
N ILE A 562 -2.80 -20.62 0.56
CA ILE A 562 -3.65 -19.45 0.80
C ILE A 562 -3.63 -19.17 2.31
N VAL A 563 -3.55 -17.91 2.73
CA VAL A 563 -3.60 -17.51 4.14
C VAL A 563 -4.81 -16.59 4.36
N THR A 564 -5.59 -16.86 5.40
CA THR A 564 -6.78 -16.06 5.75
C THR A 564 -6.82 -15.70 7.23
N THR A 565 -7.33 -14.51 7.54
CA THR A 565 -7.42 -13.99 8.92
C THR A 565 -8.85 -13.58 9.29
N ASP A 566 -9.22 -13.78 10.55
CA ASP A 566 -10.50 -13.34 11.11
C ASP A 566 -10.38 -12.13 12.06
N LYS A 567 -11.52 -11.55 12.44
CA LYS A 567 -11.58 -10.45 13.43
C LYS A 567 -11.16 -10.85 14.85
N ARG A 568 -10.96 -12.14 15.12
CA ARG A 568 -10.61 -12.68 16.43
C ARG A 568 -9.10 -12.91 16.59
N GLY A 569 -8.33 -12.79 15.51
CA GLY A 569 -6.90 -13.01 15.49
C GLY A 569 -6.50 -14.47 15.26
N ARG A 570 -7.37 -15.28 14.63
CA ARG A 570 -6.99 -16.56 14.04
C ARG A 570 -6.38 -16.32 12.65
N ILE A 571 -5.35 -17.10 12.32
CA ILE A 571 -4.71 -17.12 11.01
C ILE A 571 -4.68 -18.56 10.51
N ASN A 572 -5.42 -18.84 9.44
CA ASN A 572 -5.49 -20.17 8.82
C ASN A 572 -4.63 -20.20 7.56
N ILE A 573 -3.75 -21.20 7.46
CA ILE A 573 -2.86 -21.46 6.34
C ILE A 573 -3.36 -22.73 5.64
N TRP A 574 -3.89 -22.55 4.43
CA TRP A 574 -4.47 -23.59 3.58
C TRP A 574 -3.44 -23.99 2.52
N GLN A 575 -2.81 -25.16 2.68
CA GLN A 575 -1.88 -25.69 1.68
C GLN A 575 -2.64 -25.95 0.38
N ARG A 576 -2.03 -25.56 -0.75
CA ARG A 576 -2.56 -25.83 -2.10
C ARG A 576 -2.59 -27.34 -2.40
N PRO A 577 -3.44 -27.78 -3.34
CA PRO A 577 -3.31 -29.11 -3.93
C PRO A 577 -1.90 -29.30 -4.48
N ARG A 578 -1.32 -30.49 -4.29
CA ARG A 578 -0.09 -30.88 -5.00
C ARG A 578 -0.45 -31.20 -6.45
N GLN A 579 0.34 -30.68 -7.38
CA GLN A 579 0.32 -31.09 -8.79
C GLN A 579 1.09 -32.40 -8.97
#